data_AF-A0A5J5E7P1-F1
#
_entry.id   AF-A0A5J5E7P1-F1
#
_cell.length_a   1.000
_cell.length_b   1.000
_cell.length_c   1.000
_cell.angle_alpha   90.00
_cell.angle_beta   90.00
_cell.angle_gamma   90.00
#
_symmetry.space_group_name_H-M   'P 1'
#
loop_
_entity.id
_entity.type
_entity.pdbx_description
1 polymer ?
#
loop_
_entity_poly.entity_id
_entity_poly.type
_entity_poly.pdbx_seq_one_letter_code
_entity_poly.pdbx_strand_id
1 'polypeptide(L)'
;MGQGVLHRPKILILLHLWWTRRPAIQCDWCLVWGGPWDPELLPAYAAWPMFREILMDRSSRSFAALAGWSFIPDPADKYIHAASQTTRMRRRPAWEKPDPLTMPSAPGAHTAAVHDEALRDRLNARLGITSDQRGA
;
A
#
# COMPACT_ATOMS: atom_id res chain seq x y z
N MET A 1 18.14 49.43 -7.95
CA MET A 1 19.01 48.31 -7.50
C MET A 1 18.12 47.30 -6.78
N GLY A 2 18.16 46.06 -7.23
CA GLY A 2 17.11 45.05 -7.03
C GLY A 2 16.92 44.62 -5.59
N GLN A 3 15.66 44.55 -5.18
CA GLN A 3 15.20 43.92 -3.95
C GLN A 3 15.66 42.44 -3.97
N GLY A 4 16.61 42.10 -3.11
CA GLY A 4 16.98 40.72 -2.87
C GLY A 4 15.79 40.00 -2.26
N VAL A 5 15.02 39.30 -3.10
CA VAL A 5 13.99 38.40 -2.64
C VAL A 5 14.70 37.32 -1.83
N LEU A 6 14.61 37.41 -0.50
CA LEU A 6 15.03 36.38 0.43
C LEU A 6 14.15 35.15 0.19
N HIS A 7 14.47 34.38 -0.85
CA HIS A 7 13.80 33.13 -1.15
C HIS A 7 14.05 32.18 0.02
N ARG A 8 13.02 32.04 0.86
CA ARG A 8 12.89 31.11 1.98
C ARG A 8 13.55 29.75 1.71
N PRO A 9 13.92 28.99 2.77
CA PRO A 9 14.41 27.61 2.67
C PRO A 9 13.48 26.66 1.88
N LYS A 10 12.22 27.04 1.71
CA LYS A 10 11.21 26.27 0.96
C LYS A 10 11.50 26.16 -0.54
N ILE A 11 12.11 27.18 -1.17
CA ILE A 11 12.50 27.07 -2.59
C ILE A 11 13.66 26.09 -2.78
N LEU A 12 14.51 25.95 -1.76
CA LEU A 12 15.61 24.96 -1.77
C LEU A 12 15.07 23.54 -1.78
N ILE A 13 13.89 23.29 -1.18
CA ILE A 13 13.22 21.99 -1.25
C ILE A 13 12.87 21.64 -2.69
N LEU A 14 12.33 22.60 -3.45
CA LEU A 14 12.02 22.41 -4.86
C LEU A 14 13.27 22.17 -5.70
N LEU A 15 14.32 22.98 -5.48
CA LEU A 15 15.61 22.82 -6.17
C LEU A 15 16.26 21.46 -5.86
N HIS A 16 16.24 21.05 -4.60
CA HIS A 16 16.75 19.75 -4.17
C HIS A 16 15.98 18.60 -4.81
N LEU A 17 14.65 18.69 -4.81
CA LEU A 17 13.77 17.68 -5.43
C LEU A 17 13.98 17.64 -6.95
N TRP A 18 14.19 18.80 -7.59
CA TRP A 18 14.48 18.89 -9.02
C TRP A 18 15.80 18.22 -9.40
N TRP A 19 16.85 18.45 -8.60
CA TRP A 19 18.16 17.83 -8.81
C TRP A 19 18.16 16.33 -8.53
N THR A 20 17.45 15.89 -7.48
CA THR A 20 17.51 14.50 -7.02
C THR A 20 16.52 13.60 -7.76
N ARG A 21 15.32 14.11 -8.04
CA ARG A 21 14.14 13.31 -8.47
C ARG A 21 13.29 14.07 -9.51
N ARG A 22 13.91 14.65 -10.55
CA ARG A 22 13.24 15.37 -11.65
C ARG A 22 12.00 14.66 -12.23
N PRO A 23 12.02 13.33 -12.48
CA PRO A 23 10.87 12.64 -13.08
C PRO A 23 9.63 12.64 -12.19
N ALA A 24 9.80 12.54 -10.86
CA ALA A 24 8.68 12.50 -9.92
C ALA A 24 7.88 13.80 -9.93
N ILE A 25 8.59 14.94 -9.95
CA ILE A 25 7.99 16.27 -10.06
C ILE A 25 7.26 16.42 -11.40
N GLN A 26 7.90 16.03 -12.50
CA GLN A 26 7.33 16.18 -13.84
C GLN A 26 6.08 15.32 -14.02
N CYS A 27 6.08 14.08 -13.52
CA CYS A 27 4.89 13.23 -13.57
C CYS A 27 3.71 13.85 -12.83
N ASP A 28 3.91 14.30 -11.59
CA ASP A 28 2.82 14.89 -10.81
C ASP A 28 2.35 16.22 -11.41
N TRP A 29 3.29 17.03 -11.92
CA TRP A 29 2.95 18.28 -12.60
C TRP A 29 2.13 18.03 -13.86
N CYS A 30 2.52 17.07 -14.70
CA CYS A 30 1.74 16.67 -15.88
C CYS A 30 0.35 16.13 -15.50
N LEU A 31 0.26 15.36 -14.40
CA LEU A 31 -1.01 14.80 -13.95
C LEU A 31 -2.00 15.87 -13.47
N VAL A 32 -1.52 16.90 -12.76
CA VAL A 32 -2.38 17.94 -12.19
C VAL A 32 -2.66 19.07 -13.19
N TRP A 33 -1.65 19.46 -13.98
CA TRP A 33 -1.69 20.67 -14.82
C TRP A 33 -1.67 20.40 -16.33
N GLY A 34 -1.59 19.14 -16.75
CA GLY A 34 -1.82 18.74 -18.15
C GLY A 34 -0.65 18.96 -19.12
N GLY A 35 0.53 19.32 -18.64
CA GLY A 35 1.73 19.48 -19.48
C GLY A 35 3.02 19.50 -18.66
N PRO A 36 4.21 19.40 -19.27
CA PRO A 36 5.47 19.42 -18.55
C PRO A 36 5.75 20.81 -17.97
N TRP A 37 6.40 20.84 -16.80
CA TRP A 37 6.87 22.10 -16.23
C TRP A 37 8.15 22.54 -16.93
N ASP A 38 8.12 23.74 -17.51
CA ASP A 38 9.28 24.40 -18.09
C ASP A 38 9.74 25.58 -17.22
N PRO A 39 10.96 25.54 -16.65
CA PRO A 39 11.52 26.62 -15.85
C PRO A 39 11.74 27.93 -16.63
N GLU A 40 11.88 27.88 -17.96
CA GLU A 40 12.08 29.09 -18.78
C GLU A 40 10.79 29.89 -18.93
N LEU A 41 9.66 29.18 -19.06
CA LEU A 41 8.34 29.79 -19.21
C LEU A 41 7.72 30.12 -17.85
N LEU A 42 7.92 29.26 -16.85
CA LEU A 42 7.37 29.43 -15.51
C LEU A 42 8.48 29.26 -14.46
N PRO A 43 9.11 30.36 -14.02
CA PRO A 43 10.21 30.28 -13.07
C PRO A 43 9.76 29.69 -11.74
N ALA A 44 10.69 29.04 -11.05
CA ALA A 44 10.43 28.26 -9.83
C ALA A 44 9.68 29.04 -8.72
N TYR A 45 9.89 30.35 -8.60
CA TYR A 45 9.18 31.17 -7.61
C TYR A 45 7.69 31.36 -7.95
N ALA A 46 7.35 31.43 -9.24
CA ALA A 46 5.99 31.56 -9.72
C ALA A 46 5.26 30.20 -9.68
N ALA A 47 6.00 29.11 -9.92
CA ALA A 47 5.48 27.74 -9.85
C ALA A 47 5.33 27.22 -8.40
N TRP A 48 6.00 27.83 -7.42
CA TRP A 48 5.98 27.40 -6.03
C TRP A 48 4.59 27.15 -5.40
N PRO A 49 3.56 28.02 -5.56
CA PRO A 49 2.22 27.73 -5.04
C PRO A 49 1.61 26.44 -5.62
N MET A 50 1.79 26.18 -6.91
CA MET A 50 1.31 24.94 -7.56
C MET A 50 2.08 23.72 -7.03
N PHE A 51 3.39 23.83 -6.89
CA PHE A 51 4.19 22.76 -6.26
C PHE A 51 3.80 22.51 -4.82
N ARG A 52 3.43 23.56 -4.08
CA ARG A 52 2.97 23.42 -2.71
C ARG A 52 1.64 22.64 -2.63
N GLU A 53 0.74 22.81 -3.60
CA GLU A 53 -0.49 21.99 -3.68
C GLU A 53 -0.16 20.52 -3.92
N ILE A 54 0.75 20.23 -4.85
CA ILE A 54 1.22 18.86 -5.12
C ILE A 54 1.89 18.26 -3.87
N LEU A 55 2.74 19.03 -3.18
CA LEU A 55 3.43 18.59 -1.96
C LEU A 55 2.51 18.48 -0.73
N MET A 56 1.34 19.13 -0.74
CA MET A 56 0.33 18.95 0.30
C MET A 56 -0.37 17.60 0.17
N ASP A 57 -0.50 17.07 -1.05
CA ASP A 57 -0.99 15.72 -1.27
C ASP A 57 0.07 14.68 -0.88
N ARG A 58 -0.20 13.94 0.20
CA ARG A 58 0.70 12.89 0.69
C ARG A 58 0.74 11.65 -0.19
N SER A 59 -0.15 11.53 -1.18
CA SER A 59 -0.07 10.48 -2.20
C SER A 59 0.69 10.88 -3.47
N SER A 60 1.18 12.12 -3.57
CA SER A 60 1.95 12.54 -4.74
C SER A 60 3.33 11.87 -4.78
N ARG A 61 3.85 11.62 -5.99
CA ARG A 61 5.17 11.00 -6.18
C ARG A 61 6.31 11.91 -5.72
N SER A 62 6.11 13.21 -5.85
CA SER A 62 7.01 14.27 -5.39
C SER A 62 7.06 14.33 -3.86
N PHE A 63 5.94 14.18 -3.16
CA PHE A 63 5.96 14.05 -1.70
C PHE A 63 6.70 12.79 -1.24
N ALA A 64 6.43 11.65 -1.87
CA ALA A 64 7.09 10.40 -1.54
C ALA A 64 8.60 10.43 -1.84
N ALA A 65 8.99 11.03 -2.97
CA ALA A 65 10.39 11.26 -3.31
C ALA A 65 11.09 12.16 -2.27
N LEU A 66 10.40 13.19 -1.76
CA LEU A 66 10.90 14.05 -0.70
C LEU A 66 11.05 13.30 0.63
N ALA A 67 10.07 12.48 0.99
CA ALA A 67 10.05 11.70 2.24
C ALA A 67 10.97 10.47 2.19
N GLY A 68 11.63 10.20 1.06
CA GLY A 68 12.50 9.03 0.87
C GLY A 68 11.74 7.70 0.82
N TRP A 69 10.45 7.73 0.48
CA TRP A 69 9.64 6.53 0.38
C TRP A 69 10.04 5.70 -0.85
N SER A 70 10.18 4.39 -0.67
CA SER A 70 10.41 3.45 -1.77
C SER A 70 9.13 3.06 -2.51
N PHE A 71 7.97 3.28 -1.88
CA PHE A 71 6.67 2.86 -2.36
C PHE A 71 5.60 3.93 -2.09
N ILE A 72 4.72 4.13 -3.06
CA ILE A 72 3.57 5.05 -2.96
C ILE A 72 2.33 4.18 -3.09
N PRO A 73 1.50 4.07 -2.05
CA PRO A 73 0.27 3.29 -2.15
C PRO A 73 -0.63 3.93 -3.19
N ASP A 74 -0.88 3.19 -4.27
CA ASP A 74 -1.81 3.59 -5.31
C ASP A 74 -3.23 3.69 -4.71
N PRO A 75 -4.14 4.52 -5.25
CA PRO A 75 -5.56 4.43 -4.94
C PRO A 75 -6.07 2.98 -4.94
N ALA A 76 -5.63 2.12 -5.88
CA ALA A 76 -5.96 0.69 -5.86
C ALA A 76 -5.53 -0.01 -4.57
N ASP A 77 -4.32 0.25 -4.07
CA ASP A 77 -3.81 -0.33 -2.83
C ASP A 77 -4.62 0.13 -1.61
N LYS A 78 -5.09 1.38 -1.62
CA LYS A 78 -5.98 1.90 -0.57
C LYS A 78 -7.31 1.14 -0.57
N TYR A 79 -7.87 0.84 -1.75
CA TYR A 79 -9.09 0.05 -1.87
C TYR A 79 -8.88 -1.41 -1.46
N ILE A 80 -7.77 -2.03 -1.86
CA ILE A 80 -7.41 -3.40 -1.45
C ILE A 80 -7.25 -3.45 0.07
N HIS A 81 -6.55 -2.47 0.66
CA HIS A 81 -6.38 -2.39 2.10
C HIS A 81 -7.72 -2.16 2.82
N ALA A 82 -8.56 -1.24 2.35
CA ALA A 82 -9.89 -1.02 2.92
C ALA A 82 -10.79 -2.27 2.82
N ALA A 83 -10.77 -2.96 1.68
CA ALA A 83 -11.47 -4.23 1.49
C ALA A 83 -10.90 -5.36 2.37
N SER A 84 -9.60 -5.35 2.64
CA SER A 84 -8.97 -6.29 3.56
C SER A 84 -9.36 -6.01 5.02
N GLN A 85 -9.65 -4.75 5.38
CA GLN A 85 -10.06 -4.35 6.72
C GLN A 85 -11.53 -4.65 7.02
N THR A 86 -12.42 -4.61 6.03
CA THR A 86 -13.84 -4.99 6.20
C THR A 86 -13.98 -6.49 6.48
N THR A 87 -13.07 -7.30 5.97
CA THR A 87 -12.94 -8.70 6.37
C THR A 87 -12.19 -8.76 7.70
N ARG A 88 -12.90 -8.58 8.82
CA ARG A 88 -12.41 -8.80 10.20
C ARG A 88 -12.06 -10.27 10.49
N MET A 89 -11.39 -10.98 9.57
CA MET A 89 -10.67 -12.19 9.92
C MET A 89 -9.49 -11.72 10.78
N ARG A 90 -9.63 -11.80 12.11
CA ARG A 90 -8.49 -11.72 13.04
C ARG A 90 -7.55 -12.90 12.75
N ARG A 91 -6.79 -12.81 11.67
CA ARG A 91 -5.66 -13.70 11.43
C ARG A 91 -4.61 -13.27 12.42
N ARG A 92 -4.49 -14.00 13.53
CA ARG A 92 -3.28 -13.95 14.34
C ARG A 92 -2.10 -14.16 13.37
N PRO A 93 -1.14 -13.22 13.31
CA PRO A 93 0.05 -13.41 12.50
C PRO A 93 0.71 -14.75 12.85
N ALA A 94 1.34 -15.39 11.86
CA ALA A 94 1.81 -16.77 12.01
C ALA A 94 2.75 -16.97 13.21
N TRP A 95 3.51 -15.93 13.57
CA TRP A 95 4.41 -15.91 14.73
C TRP A 95 3.71 -15.75 16.09
N GLU A 96 2.45 -15.32 16.13
CA GLU A 96 1.65 -15.20 17.36
C GLU A 96 0.79 -16.46 17.61
N LYS A 97 0.83 -17.44 16.69
CA LYS A 97 0.18 -18.72 16.92
C LYS A 97 1.04 -19.52 17.90
N PRO A 98 0.48 -19.99 19.03
CA PRO A 98 1.23 -20.83 19.95
C PRO A 98 1.70 -22.09 19.21
N ASP A 99 2.98 -22.42 19.37
CA ASP A 99 3.56 -23.60 18.75
C ASP A 99 2.91 -24.87 19.36
N PRO A 100 2.23 -25.70 18.53
CA PRO A 100 1.50 -26.87 19.01
C PRO A 100 2.39 -27.91 19.68
N LEU A 101 3.72 -27.85 19.50
CA LEU A 101 4.67 -28.76 20.13
C LEU A 101 5.04 -28.36 21.58
N THR A 102 4.77 -27.11 21.97
CA THR A 102 5.13 -26.56 23.29
C THR A 102 3.95 -26.38 24.24
N MET A 103 2.71 -26.60 23.78
CA MET A 103 1.53 -26.45 24.63
C MET A 103 1.37 -27.69 25.54
N PRO A 104 1.24 -27.52 26.87
CA PRO A 104 0.94 -28.64 27.76
C PRO A 104 -0.43 -29.19 27.36
N SER A 105 -0.44 -30.47 26.95
CA SER A 105 -1.65 -31.20 26.59
C SER A 105 -2.60 -31.18 27.78
N ALA A 106 -3.68 -30.39 27.71
CA ALA A 106 -4.71 -30.40 28.74
C ALA A 106 -5.30 -31.82 28.82
N PRO A 107 -5.57 -32.36 30.02
CA PRO A 107 -6.19 -33.68 30.15
C PRO A 107 -7.60 -33.62 29.54
N GLY A 108 -7.71 -34.08 28.29
CA GLY A 108 -8.89 -33.91 27.41
C GLY A 108 -8.56 -33.66 25.94
N ALA A 109 -7.30 -33.37 25.58
CA ALA A 109 -6.88 -32.98 24.22
C ALA A 109 -6.78 -34.13 23.17
N HIS A 110 -7.57 -35.19 23.34
CA HIS A 110 -7.84 -36.19 22.30
C HIS A 110 -9.34 -36.43 22.14
N THR A 111 -10.17 -35.38 22.15
CA THR A 111 -11.38 -35.46 21.33
C THR A 111 -10.93 -35.27 19.90
N ALA A 112 -10.71 -36.39 19.19
CA ALA A 112 -10.62 -36.39 17.74
C ALA A 112 -11.76 -35.52 17.24
N ALA A 113 -11.43 -34.40 16.59
CA ALA A 113 -12.43 -33.45 16.11
C ALA A 113 -13.50 -34.25 15.36
N VAL A 114 -14.73 -34.25 15.89
CA VAL A 114 -15.86 -34.99 15.31
C VAL A 114 -15.89 -34.61 13.84
N HIS A 115 -15.57 -35.57 12.98
CA HIS A 115 -15.44 -35.33 11.57
C HIS A 115 -16.80 -34.90 11.03
N ASP A 116 -16.88 -33.67 10.53
CA ASP A 116 -18.12 -33.09 10.02
C ASP A 116 -18.46 -33.73 8.66
N GLU A 117 -19.23 -34.82 8.73
CA GLU A 117 -19.55 -35.66 7.58
C GLU A 117 -20.32 -34.88 6.50
N ALA A 118 -21.13 -33.90 6.91
CA ALA A 118 -21.87 -33.03 5.98
C ALA A 118 -20.93 -32.14 5.14
N LEU A 119 -19.80 -31.72 5.72
CA LEU A 119 -18.79 -30.93 5.02
C LEU A 119 -18.00 -31.79 4.03
N ARG A 120 -17.71 -33.04 4.41
CA ARG A 120 -17.09 -34.03 3.53
C ARG A 120 -17.98 -34.39 2.36
N ASP A 121 -19.27 -34.59 2.57
CA ASP A 121 -20.21 -34.91 1.50
C ASP A 121 -20.30 -33.77 0.48
N ARG A 122 -20.32 -32.52 0.95
CA ARG A 122 -20.24 -31.34 0.07
C ARG A 122 -18.93 -31.27 -0.71
N LEU A 123 -17.81 -31.62 -0.08
CA LEU A 123 -16.51 -31.65 -0.74
C LEU A 123 -16.47 -32.74 -1.81
N ASN A 124 -16.92 -33.95 -1.48
CA ASN A 124 -16.95 -35.09 -2.39
C ASN A 124 -17.87 -34.83 -3.59
N ALA A 125 -19.04 -34.21 -3.36
CA ALA A 125 -19.95 -33.79 -4.43
C ALA A 125 -19.31 -32.75 -5.37
N ARG A 126 -18.51 -31.81 -4.83
CA ARG A 126 -17.76 -30.83 -5.65
C ARG A 126 -16.60 -31.45 -6.42
N LEU A 127 -15.98 -32.47 -5.85
CA LEU A 127 -14.84 -33.17 -6.45
C LEU A 127 -15.26 -34.30 -7.39
N GLY A 128 -16.57 -34.58 -7.51
CA GLY A 128 -17.09 -35.67 -8.34
C GLY A 128 -16.68 -37.07 -7.86
N ILE A 129 -16.31 -37.20 -6.58
CA ILE A 129 -15.88 -38.48 -6.00
C ILE A 129 -17.15 -39.26 -5.63
N THR A 130 -17.63 -40.11 -6.53
CA THR A 130 -18.65 -41.11 -6.22
C THR A 130 -18.09 -42.19 -5.29
N SER A 131 -18.90 -42.62 -4.33
CA SER A 131 -18.56 -43.56 -3.25
C SER A 131 -18.19 -44.99 -3.69
N ASP A 132 -17.97 -45.21 -4.98
CA ASP A 132 -17.71 -46.52 -5.59
C ASP A 132 -16.24 -47.01 -5.42
N GLN A 133 -15.40 -46.22 -4.73
CA GLN A 133 -13.98 -46.56 -4.46
C GLN A 133 -13.68 -46.89 -2.99
N ARG A 134 -14.69 -47.14 -2.14
CA ARG A 134 -14.49 -47.56 -0.73
C ARG A 134 -14.89 -49.02 -0.49
N GLY A 135 -14.42 -49.92 -1.35
CA GLY A 135 -14.68 -51.35 -1.23
C GLY A 135 -13.56 -52.21 -1.80
N ALA A 136 -12.44 -52.29 -1.09
CA ALA A 136 -11.50 -53.42 -1.07
C ALA A 136 -10.71 -53.38 0.25
#